data_AF-A0A671KIN3-F1
#
_entry.id   AF-A0A671KIN3-F1
#
_cell.length_a   1.000
_cell.length_b   1.000
_cell.length_c   1.000
_cell.angle_alpha   90.00
_cell.angle_beta   90.00
_cell.angle_gamma   90.00
#
_symmetry.space_group_name_H-M   'P 1'
#
loop_
_entity.id
_entity.type
_entity.pdbx_description
1 polymer ?
#
loop_
_entity_poly.entity_id
_entity_poly.type
_entity_poly.pdbx_seq_one_letter_code
_entity_poly.pdbx_strand_id
1 'polypeptide(L)'
;HFVFYYFTKHYGALYLVVSGDDMESLLFHFLDDWLFKFSADIFFIPRVMFFFICRWGEEFNLNKHPQGTEVKAITYSAMQVHDTEKPEIFVISDV
;
A
#
# COMPACT_ATOMS: atom_id res chain seq x y z
N HIS A 1 -15.94 12.62 0.18
CA HIS A 1 -15.62 12.00 1.48
C HIS A 1 -15.87 10.51 1.37
N PHE A 2 -14.87 9.74 0.96
CA PHE A 2 -14.95 8.28 0.90
C PHE A 2 -14.39 7.73 2.20
N VAL A 3 -15.20 6.96 2.93
CA VAL A 3 -14.82 6.34 4.21
C VAL A 3 -15.17 4.87 4.11
N PHE A 4 -14.21 3.99 4.39
CA PHE A 4 -14.43 2.56 4.59
C PHE A 4 -14.12 2.23 6.07
N TYR A 5 -14.65 1.15 6.65
CA TYR A 5 -14.53 0.87 8.10
C TYR A 5 -13.57 -0.29 8.41
N TYR A 6 -12.94 -0.26 9.59
CA TYR A 6 -12.02 -1.29 10.10
C TYR A 6 -12.74 -2.40 10.90
N PHE A 7 -12.36 -3.67 10.64
CA PHE A 7 -12.53 -4.81 11.56
C PHE A 7 -11.34 -5.77 11.33
N THR A 8 -10.58 -6.11 12.37
CA THR A 8 -9.48 -7.09 12.27
C THR A 8 -9.77 -8.35 13.07
N LYS A 9 -9.20 -9.44 12.54
CA LYS A 9 -9.13 -10.80 13.05
C LYS A 9 -10.42 -11.61 12.96
N HIS A 10 -10.57 -12.31 11.84
CA HIS A 10 -10.68 -13.77 11.77
C HIS A 10 -10.74 -14.18 10.27
N TYR A 11 -9.74 -14.94 9.80
CA TYR A 11 -9.63 -15.54 8.46
C TYR A 11 -9.24 -14.63 7.27
N GLY A 12 -7.93 -14.50 7.02
CA GLY A 12 -7.35 -14.54 5.66
C GLY A 12 -7.15 -13.25 4.85
N ALA A 13 -7.85 -12.15 5.13
CA ALA A 13 -7.74 -10.92 4.34
C ALA A 13 -7.42 -9.69 5.19
N LEU A 14 -6.53 -8.82 4.68
CA LEU A 14 -6.10 -7.58 5.33
C LEU A 14 -6.73 -6.39 4.60
N TYR A 15 -7.60 -5.68 5.30
CA TYR A 15 -8.25 -4.48 4.78
C TYR A 15 -7.56 -3.23 5.34
N LEU A 16 -7.41 -2.22 4.50
CA LEU A 16 -6.92 -0.89 4.87
C LEU A 16 -8.05 0.11 4.72
N VAL A 17 -8.08 1.09 5.62
CA VAL A 17 -8.93 2.26 5.48
C VAL A 17 -8.04 3.46 5.37
N VAL A 18 -8.18 4.16 4.26
CA VAL A 18 -7.49 5.39 3.97
C VAL A 18 -8.48 6.42 3.48
N SER A 19 -8.22 7.67 3.81
CA SER A 19 -8.99 8.82 3.35
C SER A 19 -8.02 9.85 2.77
N GLY A 20 -8.43 10.52 1.70
CA GLY A 20 -7.70 11.63 1.11
C GLY A 20 -8.67 12.72 0.71
N ASP A 21 -8.18 13.95 0.65
CA ASP A 21 -8.93 15.11 0.16
C ASP A 21 -9.02 15.12 -1.37
N ASP A 22 -8.08 14.42 -2.02
CA ASP A 22 -7.99 14.19 -3.46
C ASP A 22 -7.40 12.79 -3.76
N MET A 23 -7.22 12.47 -5.04
CA MET A 23 -6.69 11.17 -5.47
C MET A 23 -5.23 10.95 -5.10
N GLU A 24 -4.41 12.01 -5.08
CA GLU A 24 -2.99 11.92 -4.74
C GLU A 24 -2.80 11.67 -3.25
N SER A 25 -3.49 12.41 -2.40
CA SER A 25 -3.50 12.21 -0.94
C SER A 25 -4.06 10.84 -0.55
N LEU A 26 -5.10 10.36 -1.24
CA LEU A 26 -5.63 9.01 -1.04
C LEU A 26 -4.58 7.94 -1.38
N LEU A 27 -3.91 8.10 -2.52
CA LEU A 27 -2.83 7.20 -2.95
C LEU A 27 -1.64 7.25 -2.00
N PHE A 28 -1.26 8.43 -1.53
CA PHE A 28 -0.17 8.60 -0.57
C PHE A 28 -0.46 7.85 0.72
N HIS A 29 -1.60 8.12 1.37
CA HIS A 29 -1.97 7.42 2.61
C HIS A 29 -2.10 5.91 2.40
N PHE A 30 -2.58 5.49 1.22
CA PHE A 30 -2.61 4.07 0.86
C PHE A 30 -1.23 3.41 0.85
N LEU A 31 -0.26 4.01 0.16
CA LEU A 31 1.09 3.46 0.05
C LEU A 31 1.86 3.55 1.37
N ASP A 32 1.67 4.63 2.13
CA ASP A 32 2.31 4.85 3.43
C ASP A 32 1.84 3.82 4.47
N ASP A 33 0.53 3.54 4.55
CA ASP A 33 0.01 2.49 5.42
C ASP A 33 0.55 1.09 5.06
N TRP A 34 0.71 0.80 3.77
CA TRP A 34 1.34 -0.46 3.33
C TRP A 34 2.81 -0.52 3.70
N LEU A 35 3.54 0.58 3.53
CA LEU A 35 4.93 0.69 3.94
C LEU A 35 5.06 0.47 5.45
N PHE A 36 4.19 1.07 6.26
CA PHE A 36 4.14 0.85 7.71
C PHE A 36 3.89 -0.62 8.06
N LYS A 37 2.92 -1.28 7.41
CA LYS A 37 2.62 -2.69 7.67
C LYS A 37 3.76 -3.64 7.31
N PHE A 38 4.53 -3.30 6.27
CA PHE A 38 5.72 -4.03 5.88
C PHE A 38 6.91 -3.74 6.81
N SER A 39 7.09 -2.51 7.28
CA SER A 39 8.31 -2.12 8.00
C SER A 39 8.18 -2.22 9.53
N ALA A 40 6.98 -2.06 10.09
CA ALA A 40 6.81 -1.82 11.53
C ALA A 40 5.75 -2.67 12.25
N ASP A 41 4.87 -3.39 11.53
CA ASP A 41 3.82 -4.21 12.15
C ASP A 41 4.10 -5.72 12.01
N ILE A 42 3.81 -6.28 10.83
CA ILE A 42 3.80 -7.74 10.61
C ILE A 42 4.76 -8.20 9.51
N PHE A 43 5.64 -7.33 9.02
CA PHE A 43 6.55 -7.63 7.90
C PHE A 43 5.83 -8.24 6.69
N PHE A 44 4.63 -7.76 6.40
CA PHE A 44 3.72 -8.43 5.48
C PHE A 44 3.93 -8.02 4.03
N ILE A 45 4.04 -9.01 3.15
CA ILE A 45 4.14 -8.84 1.70
C ILE A 45 2.78 -9.13 1.05
N PRO A 46 2.11 -8.12 0.48
CA PRO A 46 0.89 -8.36 -0.28
C PRO A 46 1.21 -9.12 -1.58
N ARG A 47 0.47 -10.22 -1.87
CA ARG A 47 0.61 -10.99 -3.11
C ARG A 47 -0.41 -10.64 -4.18
N VAL A 48 -1.62 -10.25 -3.75
CA VAL A 48 -2.70 -9.83 -4.67
C VAL A 48 -3.40 -8.61 -4.10
N MET A 49 -3.34 -7.52 -4.86
CA MET A 49 -3.96 -6.25 -4.52
C MET A 49 -4.98 -5.89 -5.59
N PHE A 50 -6.23 -5.61 -5.20
CA PHE A 50 -7.33 -5.30 -6.11
C PHE A 50 -8.08 -4.09 -5.54
N PHE A 51 -8.16 -2.99 -6.30
CA PHE A 51 -8.81 -1.74 -5.85
C PHE A 51 -8.44 -1.34 -4.41
N PHE A 52 -7.14 -1.22 -4.10
CA PHE A 52 -6.65 -0.87 -2.77
C PHE A 52 -6.96 -1.88 -1.64
N ILE A 53 -7.44 -3.08 -1.98
CA ILE A 53 -7.67 -4.16 -1.03
C ILE A 53 -6.63 -5.26 -1.25
N CYS A 54 -5.92 -5.63 -0.19
CA CYS A 54 -5.08 -6.82 -0.21
C CYS A 54 -5.88 -8.04 0.22
N ARG A 55 -6.06 -8.98 -0.71
CA ARG A 55 -6.82 -10.19 -0.40
C ARG A 55 -5.96 -11.23 0.31
N TRP A 56 -4.68 -11.32 -0.03
CA TRP A 56 -3.76 -12.35 0.47
C TRP A 56 -2.31 -11.85 0.45
N GLY A 57 -1.53 -12.29 1.44
CA GLY A 57 -0.10 -12.05 1.53
C GLY A 57 0.52 -12.91 2.63
N GLU A 58 1.77 -12.65 2.98
CA GLU A 58 2.52 -13.44 3.96
C GLU A 58 3.62 -12.64 4.65
N GLU A 59 4.14 -13.14 5.77
CA GLU A 59 5.28 -12.55 6.46
C GLU A 59 6.58 -12.69 5.63
N PHE A 60 7.40 -11.65 5.66
CA PHE A 60 8.69 -11.63 4.98
C PHE A 60 9.66 -12.62 5.64
N ASN A 61 10.29 -13.46 4.82
CA ASN A 61 11.26 -14.45 5.25
C ASN A 61 12.49 -14.42 4.33
N LEU A 62 13.67 -14.21 4.90
CA LEU A 62 14.95 -14.10 4.17
C LEU A 62 15.30 -15.33 3.34
N ASN A 63 14.84 -16.53 3.75
CA ASN A 63 15.10 -17.77 3.02
C ASN A 63 14.16 -17.95 1.82
N LYS A 64 13.02 -17.24 1.81
CA LYS A 64 11.98 -17.36 0.78
C LYS A 64 11.94 -16.16 -0.16
N HIS A 65 12.23 -14.96 0.35
CA HIS A 65 12.11 -13.70 -0.38
C HIS A 65 13.50 -13.09 -0.59
N PRO A 66 13.85 -12.73 -1.85
CA PRO A 66 15.10 -12.04 -2.13
C PRO A 66 15.10 -10.67 -1.44
N GLN A 67 16.24 -10.28 -0.87
CA GLN A 67 16.41 -8.93 -0.34
C GLN A 67 16.60 -7.96 -1.51
N GLY A 68 15.73 -6.95 -1.57
CA GLY A 68 15.86 -5.80 -2.45
C GLY A 68 16.39 -4.58 -1.69
N THR A 69 16.13 -3.39 -2.23
CA THR A 69 16.37 -2.13 -1.53
C THR A 69 15.20 -1.82 -0.61
N GLU A 70 15.50 -1.39 0.61
CA GLU A 70 14.49 -0.91 1.54
C GLU A 70 13.89 0.42 1.02
N VAL A 71 12.58 0.57 1.15
CA VAL A 71 11.92 1.86 0.90
C VAL A 71 11.76 2.55 2.25
N LYS A 72 12.24 3.80 2.36
CA LYS A 72 12.20 4.57 3.60
C LYS A 72 10.96 5.43 3.72
N ALA A 73 10.50 5.99 2.60
CA ALA A 73 9.33 6.87 2.59
C ALA A 73 8.65 6.91 1.21
N ILE A 74 7.34 7.08 1.22
CA ILE A 74 6.58 7.54 0.05
C ILE A 74 6.65 9.06 0.01
N THR A 75 6.71 9.67 -1.18
CA THR A 75 6.79 11.12 -1.33
C THR A 75 5.73 11.65 -2.29
N TYR A 76 5.32 12.90 -2.09
CA TYR A 76 4.47 13.64 -3.04
C TYR A 76 5.27 14.18 -4.25
N SER A 77 6.59 14.06 -4.25
CA SER A 77 7.43 14.63 -5.30
C SER A 77 7.11 14.00 -6.66
N ALA A 78 6.60 14.84 -7.58
CA ALA A 78 6.15 14.43 -8.91
C ALA A 78 5.12 13.28 -8.92
N MET A 79 4.34 13.13 -7.85
CA MET A 79 3.22 12.19 -7.82
C MET A 79 2.20 12.58 -8.88
N GLN A 80 1.76 11.59 -9.67
CA GLN A 80 0.81 11.81 -10.76
C GLN A 80 -0.19 10.66 -10.79
N VAL A 81 -1.48 11.01 -10.88
CA VAL A 81 -2.58 10.07 -11.10
C VAL A 81 -3.25 10.44 -12.41
N HIS A 82 -3.09 9.60 -13.43
CA HIS A 82 -3.68 9.81 -14.76
C HIS A 82 -4.94 8.96 -14.91
N ASP A 83 -6.10 9.61 -14.79
CA ASP A 83 -7.41 8.99 -15.01
C ASP A 83 -7.77 9.02 -16.50
N THR A 84 -7.22 8.08 -17.26
CA THR A 84 -7.50 7.91 -18.71
C THR A 84 -8.13 6.54 -18.99
N GLU A 85 -8.41 6.22 -20.26
CA GLU A 85 -8.86 4.87 -20.65
C GLU A 85 -7.94 3.75 -20.14
N LYS A 86 -6.66 4.06 -19.93
CA LYS A 86 -5.69 3.21 -19.22
C LYS A 86 -5.14 3.99 -18.02
N PRO A 87 -5.66 3.75 -16.81
CA PRO A 87 -5.20 4.46 -15.63
C PRO A 87 -3.72 4.20 -15.34
N GLU A 88 -2.97 5.27 -15.10
CA GLU A 88 -1.54 5.22 -14.79
C GLU A 88 -1.23 6.02 -13.53
N ILE A 89 -0.25 5.55 -12.76
CA ILE A 89 0.19 6.17 -11.52
C ILE A 89 1.71 6.25 -11.53
N PHE A 90 2.25 7.43 -11.22
CA PHE A 90 3.69 7.66 -11.05
C PHE A 90 3.96 8.15 -9.63
N VAL A 91 4.87 7.47 -8.92
CA VAL A 91 5.26 7.80 -7.54
C VAL A 91 6.77 7.73 -7.40
N ILE A 92 7.34 8.71 -6.71
CA ILE A 92 8.75 8.69 -6.29
C ILE A 92 8.82 8.27 -4.82
N SER A 93 9.68 7.31 -4.54
CA SER A 93 9.95 6.80 -3.19
C SER A 93 11.40 7.06 -2.81
N ASP A 94 11.62 7.32 -1.51
CA ASP A 94 12.95 7.38 -0.92
C ASP A 94 13.42 5.97 -0.54
N VAL A 95 14.70 5.66 -0.81
CA VAL A 95 15.30 4.32 -0.64
C VAL A 95 16.61 4.39 0.12
#